data_AF-A0A537Q9W8-F1
#
_entry.id   AF-A0A537Q9W8-F1
#
_cell.length_a   1.000
_cell.length_b   1.000
_cell.length_c   1.000
_cell.angle_alpha   90.00
_cell.angle_beta   90.00
_cell.angle_gamma   90.00
#
_symmetry.space_group_name_H-M   'P 1'
#
loop_
_entity.id
_entity.type
_entity.pdbx_description
1 polymer ?
#
loop_
_entity_poly.entity_id
_entity_poly.type
_entity_poly.pdbx_seq_one_letter_code
_entity_poly.pdbx_strand_id
1 'polypeptide(L)'
;MRGMLLGRCGPAAEVHGAFTSAGFISDMAAPKFAAQAIRKTAELGWRPVHLLGVGSSPIDAVLVPAGVENSRGVISASSFKETGNPPWVDDEGMKSWVAFMDRYYPEGDKKSTFTTYGYSAAELLVPVPRQCRDDISRENIMRQAANLKDVRLDLLLPGLSINTA
;
A
#
# COMPACT_ATOMS: atom_id res chain seq x y z
N MET A 1 14.65 -74.04 -11.74
CA MET A 1 14.15 -73.96 -10.35
C MET A 1 14.94 -72.87 -9.65
N ARG A 2 14.40 -71.66 -9.48
CA ARG A 2 13.61 -71.16 -8.33
C ARG A 2 14.36 -71.17 -6.98
N GLY A 3 14.56 -69.98 -6.41
CA GLY A 3 14.96 -69.68 -5.03
C GLY A 3 15.44 -68.21 -4.91
N MET A 4 14.59 -67.20 -4.61
CA MET A 4 14.12 -66.76 -3.27
C MET A 4 15.26 -66.01 -2.52
N LEU A 5 15.18 -64.79 -1.96
CA LEU A 5 14.26 -63.64 -1.84
C LEU A 5 15.03 -62.61 -0.96
N LEU A 6 14.51 -61.37 -0.84
CA LEU A 6 14.85 -60.31 0.15
C LEU A 6 16.07 -59.45 -0.24
N GLY A 7 16.01 -58.12 -0.32
CA GLY A 7 14.99 -57.16 0.01
C GLY A 7 15.70 -55.81 0.09
N ARG A 8 15.55 -54.96 -0.93
CA ARG A 8 15.95 -53.55 -0.84
C ARG A 8 14.69 -52.71 -0.90
N CYS A 9 14.31 -52.15 0.24
CA CYS A 9 13.56 -50.90 0.24
C CYS A 9 14.37 -49.91 -0.60
N GLY A 10 13.87 -49.59 -1.80
CA GLY A 10 14.35 -48.43 -2.53
C GLY A 10 13.98 -47.17 -1.74
N PRO A 11 14.84 -46.14 -1.70
CA PRO A 11 14.51 -44.89 -1.05
C PRO A 11 13.28 -44.27 -1.71
N ALA A 12 12.48 -43.62 -0.87
CA ALA A 12 11.29 -42.86 -1.21
C ALA A 12 11.49 -42.09 -2.51
N ALA A 13 10.49 -42.19 -3.39
CA ALA A 13 10.37 -41.35 -4.56
C ALA A 13 10.66 -39.90 -4.17
N GLU A 14 11.75 -39.35 -4.70
CA GLU A 14 11.95 -37.91 -4.75
C GLU A 14 10.73 -37.32 -5.42
N VAL A 15 9.89 -36.70 -4.62
CA VAL A 15 8.88 -35.78 -5.11
C VAL A 15 9.65 -34.54 -5.54
N HIS A 16 10.36 -34.62 -6.66
CA HIS A 16 10.68 -33.46 -7.48
C HIS A 16 9.36 -32.98 -8.09
N GLY A 17 8.48 -32.48 -7.23
CA GLY A 17 7.44 -31.58 -7.63
C GLY A 17 8.15 -30.37 -8.20
N ALA A 18 8.07 -30.23 -9.53
CA ALA A 18 8.34 -28.97 -10.18
C ALA A 18 7.35 -27.95 -9.59
N PHE A 19 7.72 -27.33 -8.47
CA PHE A 19 7.21 -26.02 -8.14
C PHE A 19 7.70 -25.17 -9.30
N THR A 20 6.82 -24.91 -10.27
CA THR A 20 6.96 -23.76 -11.14
C THR A 20 6.98 -22.57 -10.18
N SER A 21 8.17 -22.15 -9.74
CA SER A 21 8.30 -21.01 -8.85
C SER A 21 7.66 -19.85 -9.58
N ALA A 22 6.50 -19.39 -9.12
CA ALA A 22 5.89 -18.23 -9.72
C ALA A 22 6.93 -17.10 -9.62
N GLY A 23 7.29 -16.50 -10.74
CA GLY A 23 8.25 -15.39 -10.75
C GLY A 23 7.68 -14.12 -10.15
N PHE A 24 6.40 -14.13 -9.78
CA PHE A 24 5.59 -12.98 -9.45
C PHE A 24 4.50 -13.32 -8.42
N ILE A 25 4.25 -12.41 -7.48
CA ILE A 25 3.10 -12.40 -6.57
C ILE A 25 2.45 -11.02 -6.64
N SER A 26 1.13 -10.99 -6.79
CA SER A 26 0.32 -9.81 -6.50
C SER A 26 -0.42 -10.02 -5.18
N ASP A 27 -0.09 -9.23 -4.17
CA ASP A 27 -0.63 -9.32 -2.82
C ASP A 27 -1.59 -8.15 -2.56
N MET A 28 -2.87 -8.50 -2.58
CA MET A 28 -4.00 -7.59 -2.36
C MET A 28 -4.75 -7.98 -1.07
N ALA A 29 -4.05 -8.62 -0.12
CA ALA A 29 -4.64 -9.10 1.11
C ALA A 29 -4.75 -8.00 2.17
N ALA A 30 -5.62 -8.20 3.18
CA ALA A 30 -5.67 -7.33 4.34
C ALA A 30 -4.32 -7.35 5.11
N PRO A 31 -3.97 -6.28 5.87
CA PRO A 31 -2.62 -6.04 6.36
C PRO A 31 -1.92 -7.23 7.02
N LYS A 32 -2.61 -7.95 7.91
CA LYS A 32 -2.08 -9.12 8.61
C LYS A 32 -1.66 -10.24 7.64
N PHE A 33 -2.48 -10.51 6.64
CA PHE A 33 -2.22 -11.60 5.68
C PHE A 33 -1.11 -11.22 4.70
N ALA A 34 -1.05 -9.95 4.29
CA ALA A 34 0.07 -9.45 3.49
C ALA A 34 1.40 -9.56 4.25
N ALA A 35 1.43 -9.18 5.54
CA ALA A 35 2.62 -9.33 6.36
C ALA A 35 3.05 -10.80 6.53
N GLN A 36 2.08 -11.71 6.66
CA GLN A 36 2.35 -13.15 6.71
C GLN A 36 2.88 -13.68 5.37
N ALA A 37 2.37 -13.20 4.24
CA ALA A 37 2.84 -13.58 2.92
C ALA A 37 4.30 -13.15 2.71
N ILE A 38 4.63 -11.88 3.00
CA ILE A 38 6.01 -11.34 2.93
C ILE A 38 6.96 -12.14 3.81
N ARG A 39 6.57 -12.44 5.06
CA ARG A 39 7.40 -13.28 5.94
C ARG A 39 7.60 -14.67 5.35
N LYS A 40 6.54 -15.28 4.82
CA LYS A 40 6.61 -16.65 4.33
C LYS A 40 7.48 -16.77 3.09
N THR A 41 7.41 -15.81 2.17
CA THR A 41 8.29 -15.79 0.98
C THR A 41 9.75 -15.68 1.40
N ALA A 42 10.06 -14.80 2.36
CA ALA A 42 11.41 -14.65 2.91
C ALA A 42 11.90 -15.92 3.63
N GLU A 43 11.09 -16.54 4.49
CA GLU A 43 11.40 -17.80 5.20
C GLU A 43 11.71 -18.95 4.24
N LEU A 44 11.04 -18.97 3.08
CA LEU A 44 11.25 -19.98 2.05
C LEU A 44 12.45 -19.67 1.14
N GLY A 45 13.12 -18.52 1.32
CA GLY A 45 14.15 -18.04 0.40
C GLY A 45 13.62 -17.72 -1.00
N TRP A 46 12.29 -17.65 -1.17
CA TRP A 46 11.65 -17.35 -2.43
C TRP A 46 11.56 -15.84 -2.63
N ARG A 47 12.19 -15.33 -3.70
CA ARG A 47 12.25 -13.90 -4.03
C ARG A 47 11.52 -13.59 -5.35
N PRO A 48 10.18 -13.69 -5.39
CA PRO A 48 9.42 -13.28 -6.57
C PRO A 48 9.40 -11.75 -6.68
N VAL A 49 9.02 -11.24 -7.85
CA VAL A 49 8.52 -9.87 -7.95
C VAL A 49 7.24 -9.80 -7.12
N HIS A 50 7.26 -9.06 -6.01
CA HIS A 50 6.14 -9.00 -5.06
C HIS A 50 5.51 -7.62 -5.11
N LEU A 51 4.32 -7.52 -5.71
CA LEU A 51 3.53 -6.30 -5.74
C LEU A 51 2.56 -6.25 -4.57
N LEU A 52 2.45 -5.09 -3.93
CA LEU A 52 1.50 -4.83 -2.85
C LEU A 52 0.45 -3.82 -3.31
N GLY A 53 -0.82 -4.12 -3.07
CA GLY A 53 -1.90 -3.15 -3.19
C GLY A 53 -1.82 -2.03 -2.14
N VAL A 54 -2.61 -0.98 -2.31
CA VAL A 54 -2.68 0.16 -1.38
C VAL A 54 -3.00 -0.30 0.05
N GLY A 55 -3.92 -1.27 0.21
CA GLY A 55 -4.29 -1.82 1.53
C GLY A 55 -3.26 -2.79 2.12
N SER A 56 -2.31 -3.25 1.31
CA SER A 56 -1.32 -4.29 1.65
C SER A 56 0.10 -3.72 1.81
N SER A 57 0.28 -2.41 1.62
CA SER A 57 1.57 -1.73 1.65
C SER A 57 1.85 -0.77 2.82
N PRO A 58 0.92 -0.40 3.74
CA PRO A 58 1.25 0.56 4.80
C PRO A 58 2.43 0.08 5.65
N ILE A 59 3.34 1.01 5.97
CA ILE A 59 4.61 0.72 6.64
C ILE A 59 4.35 0.12 8.02
N ASP A 60 3.61 0.82 8.87
CA ASP A 60 3.38 0.39 10.26
C ASP A 60 2.44 -0.83 10.36
N ALA A 61 1.49 -0.98 9.42
CA ALA A 61 0.51 -2.07 9.48
C ALA A 61 0.96 -3.36 8.77
N VAL A 62 1.91 -3.28 7.83
CA VAL A 62 2.36 -4.42 7.03
C VAL A 62 3.87 -4.62 7.07
N LEU A 63 4.66 -3.63 6.64
CA LEU A 63 6.10 -3.83 6.42
C LEU A 63 6.86 -4.01 7.73
N VAL A 64 6.51 -3.25 8.77
CA VAL A 64 7.08 -3.40 10.11
C VAL A 64 6.73 -4.78 10.70
N PRO A 65 5.45 -5.23 10.75
CA PRO A 65 5.09 -6.58 11.19
C PRO A 65 5.67 -7.71 10.33
N ALA A 66 5.89 -7.49 9.04
CA ALA A 66 6.56 -8.45 8.17
C ALA A 66 8.06 -8.58 8.45
N GLY A 67 8.63 -7.59 9.14
CA GLY A 67 10.06 -7.35 9.23
C GLY A 67 10.55 -6.59 8.01
N VAL A 68 10.99 -5.34 8.21
CA VAL A 68 11.40 -4.42 7.13
C VAL A 68 12.44 -5.02 6.19
N GLU A 69 13.34 -5.85 6.72
CA GLU A 69 14.34 -6.57 5.93
C GLU A 69 13.74 -7.62 4.98
N ASN A 70 12.66 -8.29 5.38
CA ASN A 70 11.92 -9.23 4.53
C ASN A 70 11.14 -8.51 3.42
N SER A 71 10.81 -7.24 3.63
CA SER A 71 10.13 -6.39 2.67
C SER A 71 11.05 -5.75 1.62
N ARG A 72 12.37 -6.00 1.66
CA ARG A 72 13.28 -5.42 0.65
C ARG A 72 12.94 -5.92 -0.76
N GLY A 73 12.70 -4.98 -1.67
CA GLY A 73 12.40 -5.27 -3.08
C GLY A 73 10.92 -5.49 -3.39
N VAL A 74 10.03 -5.43 -2.38
CA VAL A 74 8.58 -5.36 -2.65
C VAL A 74 8.24 -4.02 -3.32
N ILE A 75 7.24 -4.04 -4.19
CA ILE A 75 6.82 -2.86 -4.95
C ILE A 75 5.39 -2.55 -4.54
N SER A 76 5.16 -1.38 -3.96
CA SER A 76 3.82 -0.94 -3.54
C SER A 76 3.17 -0.05 -4.58
N ALA A 77 1.87 -0.25 -4.81
CA ALA A 77 1.01 0.75 -5.41
C ALA A 77 0.51 1.70 -4.33
N SER A 78 1.07 2.92 -4.25
CA SER A 78 0.55 4.01 -3.42
C SER A 78 0.50 5.30 -4.24
N SER A 79 -0.47 6.15 -3.93
CA SER A 79 -0.59 7.49 -4.54
C SER A 79 -0.24 8.60 -3.55
N PHE A 80 -0.01 8.27 -2.28
CA PHE A 80 0.19 9.24 -1.20
C PHE A 80 1.55 9.09 -0.52
N LYS A 81 2.08 10.22 -0.06
CA LYS A 81 3.21 10.28 0.86
C LYS A 81 2.79 9.66 2.19
N GLU A 82 3.71 8.92 2.79
CA GLU A 82 3.48 8.20 4.04
C GLU A 82 4.53 8.61 5.09
N THR A 83 4.07 8.82 6.31
CA THR A 83 4.94 9.09 7.45
C THR A 83 5.87 7.92 7.72
N GLY A 84 7.11 8.21 8.12
CA GLY A 84 8.12 7.17 8.36
C GLY A 84 8.84 6.71 7.09
N ASN A 85 8.43 7.16 5.90
CA ASN A 85 9.24 7.02 4.69
C ASN A 85 10.26 8.17 4.62
N PRO A 86 11.58 7.90 4.66
CA PRO A 86 12.63 8.92 4.77
C PRO A 86 12.56 10.09 3.76
N PRO A 87 12.18 9.89 2.48
CA PRO A 87 12.08 10.97 1.50
C PRO A 87 11.08 12.08 1.86
N TRP A 88 10.14 11.83 2.77
CA TRP A 88 9.07 12.78 3.12
C TRP A 88 9.27 13.50 4.45
N VAL A 89 10.38 13.26 5.16
CA VAL A 89 10.65 13.86 6.49
C VAL A 89 10.66 15.39 6.42
N ASP A 90 11.30 15.94 5.39
CA ASP A 90 11.42 17.39 5.20
C ASP A 90 10.47 17.95 4.13
N ASP A 91 9.51 17.16 3.66
CA ASP A 91 8.54 17.58 2.64
C ASP A 91 7.54 18.61 3.19
N GLU A 92 7.33 19.70 2.45
CA GLU A 92 6.46 20.79 2.89
C GLU A 92 5.00 20.36 3.06
N GLY A 93 4.48 19.49 2.19
CA GLY A 93 3.13 18.95 2.31
C GLY A 93 2.99 18.08 3.57
N MET A 94 4.02 17.29 3.89
CA MET A 94 4.08 16.52 5.13
C MET A 94 4.11 17.43 6.37
N LYS A 95 4.90 18.52 6.35
CA LYS A 95 4.92 19.50 7.44
C LYS A 95 3.57 20.19 7.64
N SER A 96 2.89 20.57 6.55
CA SER A 96 1.53 21.15 6.60
C SER A 96 0.54 20.19 7.25
N TRP A 97 0.58 18.92 6.86
CA TRP A 97 -0.26 17.90 7.45
C TRP A 97 0.07 17.63 8.93
N VAL A 98 1.35 17.57 9.31
CA VAL A 98 1.76 17.44 10.72
C VAL A 98 1.22 18.61 11.56
N ALA A 99 1.38 19.85 11.07
CA ALA A 99 0.86 21.04 11.74
C ALA A 99 -0.68 21.03 11.83
N PHE A 100 -1.36 20.53 10.81
CA PHE A 100 -2.82 20.33 10.84
C PHE A 100 -3.22 19.34 11.93
N MET A 101 -2.57 18.18 11.98
CA MET A 101 -2.83 17.15 12.99
C MET A 101 -2.57 17.69 14.40
N ASP A 102 -1.44 18.35 14.64
CA ASP A 102 -1.10 18.92 15.96
C ASP A 102 -2.13 19.95 16.44
N ARG A 103 -2.71 20.71 15.50
CA ARG A 103 -3.68 21.76 15.83
C ARG A 103 -5.10 21.25 16.01
N TYR A 104 -5.55 20.33 15.15
CA TYR A 104 -6.97 19.98 15.02
C TYR A 104 -7.29 18.53 15.36
N TYR A 105 -6.30 17.63 15.37
CA TYR A 105 -6.48 16.23 15.74
C TYR A 105 -5.23 15.65 16.44
N PRO A 106 -4.80 16.24 17.59
CA PRO A 106 -3.52 15.92 18.23
C PRO A 106 -3.43 14.47 18.74
N GLU A 107 -4.57 13.86 19.08
CA GLU A 107 -4.71 12.46 19.48
C GLU A 107 -4.69 11.47 18.31
N GLY A 108 -4.77 11.98 17.07
CA GLY A 108 -4.78 11.16 15.87
C GLY A 108 -3.45 10.44 15.63
N ASP A 109 -3.54 9.19 15.17
CA ASP A 109 -2.36 8.40 14.83
C ASP A 109 -1.69 8.92 13.55
N LYS A 110 -0.63 9.70 13.73
CA LYS A 110 0.20 10.23 12.66
C LYS A 110 0.89 9.15 11.82
N LYS A 111 0.91 7.89 12.25
CA LYS A 111 1.46 6.80 11.45
C LYS A 111 0.44 6.13 10.53
N SER A 112 -0.83 6.44 10.73
CA SER A 112 -1.91 5.83 9.98
C SER A 112 -2.08 6.50 8.62
N THR A 113 -2.00 5.73 7.54
CA THR A 113 -2.32 6.19 6.18
C THR A 113 -3.75 6.71 6.03
N PHE A 114 -4.67 6.35 6.95
CA PHE A 114 -6.02 6.90 6.96
C PHE A 114 -6.05 8.38 7.34
N THR A 115 -5.10 8.85 8.17
CA THR A 115 -5.05 10.27 8.57
C THR A 115 -4.50 11.15 7.45
N THR A 116 -3.49 10.67 6.70
CA THR A 116 -2.98 11.36 5.50
C THR A 116 -4.02 11.36 4.38
N TYR A 117 -4.74 10.24 4.18
CA TYR A 117 -5.86 10.18 3.24
C TYR A 117 -6.98 11.14 3.62
N GLY A 118 -7.39 11.19 4.90
CA GLY A 118 -8.44 12.09 5.38
C GLY A 118 -8.11 13.56 5.14
N TYR A 119 -6.87 13.96 5.41
CA TYR A 119 -6.39 15.32 5.10
C TYR A 119 -6.46 15.61 3.60
N SER A 120 -5.96 14.70 2.77
CA SER A 120 -5.98 14.84 1.30
C SER A 120 -7.40 14.92 0.75
N ALA A 121 -8.32 14.11 1.28
CA ALA A 121 -9.73 14.13 0.89
C ALA A 121 -10.40 15.47 1.27
N ALA A 122 -10.08 16.01 2.45
CA ALA A 122 -10.56 17.32 2.87
C ALA A 122 -9.98 18.44 1.98
N GLU A 123 -8.69 18.38 1.65
CA GLU A 123 -8.03 19.30 0.74
C GLU A 123 -8.68 19.28 -0.65
N LEU A 124 -8.98 18.09 -1.19
CA LEU A 124 -9.68 17.92 -2.46
C LEU A 124 -11.10 18.50 -2.46
N LEU A 125 -11.76 18.52 -1.30
CA LEU A 125 -13.10 19.08 -1.17
C LEU A 125 -13.06 20.61 -1.28
N VAL A 126 -12.03 21.29 -0.76
CA VAL A 126 -11.91 22.76 -0.74
C VAL A 126 -12.19 23.46 -2.08
N PRO A 127 -11.65 23.03 -3.24
CA PRO A 127 -11.94 23.67 -4.52
C PRO A 127 -13.40 23.55 -4.97
N VAL A 128 -14.17 22.55 -4.51
CA VAL A 128 -15.55 22.33 -4.97
C VAL A 128 -16.46 23.48 -4.52
N PRO A 129 -16.58 23.82 -3.21
CA PRO A 129 -17.33 24.99 -2.77
C PRO A 129 -16.83 26.31 -3.36
N ARG A 130 -15.51 26.46 -3.57
CA ARG A 130 -14.93 27.67 -4.19
C ARG A 130 -15.43 27.88 -5.62
N GLN A 131 -15.59 26.79 -6.39
CA GLN A 131 -16.14 26.84 -7.75
C GLN A 131 -17.66 27.07 -7.76
N CYS A 132 -18.38 26.59 -6.74
CA CYS A 132 -19.82 26.79 -6.61
C CYS A 132 -20.23 28.26 -6.41
N ARG A 133 -19.37 29.09 -5.80
CA ARG A 133 -19.68 30.48 -5.42
C ARG A 133 -20.97 30.54 -4.58
N ASP A 134 -22.00 31.23 -5.06
CA ASP A 134 -23.26 31.43 -4.33
C ASP A 134 -24.28 30.28 -4.52
N ASP A 135 -24.06 29.40 -5.50
CA ASP A 135 -24.95 28.25 -5.77
C ASP A 135 -24.40 26.97 -5.14
N ILE A 136 -24.76 26.74 -3.87
CA ILE A 136 -24.41 25.51 -3.12
C ILE A 136 -25.48 24.42 -3.25
N SER A 137 -26.27 24.42 -4.33
CA SER A 137 -27.20 23.33 -4.60
C SER A 137 -26.46 22.02 -4.81
N ARG A 138 -27.10 20.91 -4.43
CA ARG A 138 -26.56 19.55 -4.62
C ARG A 138 -26.16 19.30 -6.08
N GLU A 139 -26.96 19.77 -7.03
CA GLU A 139 -26.70 19.63 -8.46
C GLU A 139 -25.41 20.37 -8.85
N ASN A 140 -25.23 21.63 -8.44
CA ASN A 140 -24.02 22.37 -8.76
C ASN A 140 -22.79 21.77 -8.07
N ILE A 141 -22.89 21.36 -6.82
CA ILE A 141 -21.77 20.70 -6.10
C ILE A 141 -21.30 19.47 -6.87
N MET A 142 -22.22 18.59 -7.27
CA MET A 142 -21.85 17.40 -8.04
C MET A 142 -21.26 17.75 -9.41
N ARG A 143 -21.80 18.78 -10.07
CA ARG A 143 -21.25 19.30 -11.33
C ARG A 143 -19.82 19.80 -11.17
N GLN A 144 -19.50 20.58 -10.14
CA GLN A 144 -18.13 21.06 -9.89
C GLN A 144 -17.19 19.92 -9.47
N ALA A 145 -17.66 19.01 -8.62
CA ALA A 145 -16.88 17.84 -8.19
C ALA A 145 -16.52 16.90 -9.36
N ALA A 146 -17.37 16.80 -10.38
CA ALA A 146 -17.14 16.02 -11.60
C ALA A 146 -16.35 16.80 -12.69
N ASN A 147 -15.80 17.97 -12.38
CA ASN A 147 -15.06 18.79 -13.35
C ASN A 147 -13.71 19.30 -12.78
N LEU A 148 -13.14 18.59 -11.80
CA LEU A 148 -11.83 18.92 -11.27
C LEU A 148 -10.74 18.57 -12.29
N LYS A 149 -9.84 19.52 -12.53
CA LYS A 149 -8.71 19.36 -13.46
C LYS A 149 -7.40 19.70 -12.77
N ASP A 150 -6.43 18.81 -12.90
CA ASP A 150 -5.06 18.97 -12.40
C ASP A 150 -4.95 19.43 -10.94
N VAL A 151 -5.88 18.98 -10.09
CA VAL A 151 -5.84 19.32 -8.66
C VAL A 151 -4.69 18.58 -8.02
N ARG A 152 -3.70 19.34 -7.53
CA ARG A 152 -2.59 18.81 -6.73
C ARG A 152 -2.92 18.96 -5.26
N LEU A 153 -2.56 17.93 -4.50
CA LEU A 153 -2.72 17.86 -3.06
C LEU A 153 -1.34 17.78 -2.42
N ASP A 154 -1.21 18.30 -1.21
CA ASP A 154 0.03 18.33 -0.43
C ASP A 154 0.69 16.94 -0.32
N LEU A 155 -0.14 15.91 -0.09
CA LEU A 155 0.33 14.56 0.21
C LEU A 155 0.28 13.60 -0.98
N LEU A 156 -0.05 14.06 -2.19
CA LEU A 156 0.10 13.22 -3.38
C LEU A 156 1.57 13.00 -3.69
N LEU A 157 1.91 11.82 -4.22
CA LEU A 157 3.25 11.57 -4.72
C LEU A 157 3.61 12.56 -5.85
N PRO A 158 4.89 12.96 -5.98
CA PRO A 158 5.33 13.88 -7.03
C PRO A 158 4.91 13.42 -8.43
N GLY A 159 4.41 14.35 -9.24
CA GLY A 159 3.96 14.09 -10.60
C GLY A 159 2.50 13.62 -10.72
N LEU A 160 1.79 13.37 -9.61
CA LEU A 160 0.38 13.02 -9.62
C LEU A 160 -0.52 14.28 -9.51
N SER A 161 -1.70 14.20 -10.14
CA SER A 161 -2.79 15.15 -9.99
C SER A 161 -4.14 14.43 -10.05
N ILE A 162 -5.17 15.04 -9.48
CA ILE A 162 -6.53 14.54 -9.50
C ILE A 162 -7.29 15.19 -10.64
N ASN A 163 -7.93 14.33 -11.45
CA ASN A 163 -8.76 14.71 -12.57
C ASN A 163 -10.09 13.93 -12.49
N THR A 164 -11.20 14.64 -12.55
CA THR A 164 -12.56 14.08 -12.61
C THR A 164 -13.36 14.60 -13.80
N ALA A 165 -12.78 15.52 -14.58
CA ALA A 165 -13.36 16.12 -15.78
C ALA A 165 -13.18 15.27 -17.05
#